data_AF-A0A0V8D0U7-F1
#
_entry.id   AF-A0A0V8D0U7-F1
#
_cell.length_a   1.000
_cell.length_b   1.000
_cell.length_c   1.000
_cell.angle_alpha   90.00
_cell.angle_beta   90.00
_cell.angle_gamma   90.00
#
_symmetry.space_group_name_H-M   'P 1'
#
loop_
_entity.id
_entity.type
_entity.pdbx_description
1 polymer ?
#
loop_
_entity_poly.entity_id
_entity_poly.type
_entity_poly.pdbx_seq_one_letter_code
_entity_poly.pdbx_strand_id
1 'polypeptide(L)'
;MFKVKVIDLPVFHNGKRYLKDDTLEIDKGHENPSIFEVLEEIEDNPFKGVKEITLRKALEDAEIDIPDGASRDSLIQLLIDNNLPI
;
A
#
# COMPACT_ATOMS: atom_id res chain seq x y z
N MET A 1 -3.43 -3.78 2.52
CA MET A 1 -3.65 -5.14 1.99
C MET A 1 -3.20 -6.17 3.03
N PHE A 2 -3.55 -7.44 2.87
CA PHE A 2 -3.03 -8.54 3.67
C PHE A 2 -2.39 -9.58 2.78
N LYS A 3 -1.23 -10.09 3.21
CA LYS A 3 -0.70 -11.34 2.69
C LYS A 3 -1.32 -12.48 3.47
N VAL A 4 -2.00 -13.37 2.77
CA VAL A 4 -2.71 -14.49 3.37
C VAL A 4 -2.31 -15.82 2.75
N LYS A 5 -2.53 -16.88 3.49
CA LYS A 5 -2.33 -18.27 3.08
C LYS A 5 -3.68 -18.99 3.01
N VAL A 6 -3.92 -19.76 1.94
CA VAL A 6 -5.15 -20.55 1.79
C VAL A 6 -5.10 -21.77 2.71
N ILE A 7 -6.12 -21.95 3.53
CA ILE A 7 -6.12 -23.01 4.57
C ILE A 7 -6.59 -24.36 4.00
N ASP A 8 -7.63 -24.36 3.16
CA ASP A 8 -8.23 -25.62 2.71
C ASP A 8 -8.90 -25.55 1.34
N LEU A 9 -9.99 -24.78 1.21
CA LEU A 9 -10.74 -24.70 -0.04
C LEU A 9 -9.98 -23.91 -1.11
N PRO A 10 -9.94 -24.38 -2.37
CA PRO A 10 -9.29 -23.64 -3.45
C PRO A 10 -10.02 -22.32 -3.70
N VAL A 11 -9.24 -21.24 -3.81
CA VAL A 11 -9.74 -19.87 -3.98
C VAL A 11 -9.46 -19.40 -5.40
N PHE A 12 -10.40 -18.67 -5.98
CA PHE A 12 -10.18 -17.98 -7.25
C PHE A 12 -10.09 -16.48 -7.00
N HIS A 13 -8.94 -15.88 -7.30
CA HIS A 13 -8.67 -14.45 -7.05
C HIS A 13 -7.86 -13.85 -8.19
N ASN A 14 -8.23 -12.67 -8.68
CA ASN A 14 -7.58 -11.97 -9.80
C ASN A 14 -7.31 -12.86 -11.03
N GLY A 15 -8.28 -13.70 -11.39
CA GLY A 15 -8.18 -14.59 -12.55
C GLY A 15 -7.27 -15.81 -12.36
N LYS A 16 -6.70 -16.01 -11.17
CA LYS A 16 -5.84 -17.14 -10.83
C LYS A 16 -6.50 -18.02 -9.75
N ARG A 17 -6.23 -19.32 -9.83
CA ARG A 17 -6.64 -20.29 -8.82
C ARG A 17 -5.49 -20.52 -7.83
N TYR A 18 -5.80 -20.48 -6.55
CA TYR A 18 -4.91 -20.74 -5.43
C TYR A 18 -5.40 -21.99 -4.71
N LEU A 19 -4.49 -22.91 -4.42
CA LEU A 19 -4.76 -24.14 -3.70
C LEU A 19 -4.39 -23.98 -2.22
N LYS A 20 -4.68 -25.00 -1.43
CA LYS A 20 -4.23 -25.10 -0.05
C LYS A 20 -2.72 -24.84 0.05
N ASP A 21 -2.34 -24.10 1.08
CA ASP A 21 -1.00 -23.62 1.38
C ASP A 21 -0.42 -22.56 0.42
N ASP A 22 -1.11 -22.22 -0.68
CA ASP A 22 -0.69 -21.10 -1.53
C ASP A 22 -0.87 -19.76 -0.79
N THR A 23 -0.04 -18.79 -1.19
CA THR A 23 -0.10 -17.42 -0.67
C THR A 23 -0.57 -16.44 -1.73
N LEU A 24 -1.38 -15.48 -1.29
CA LEU A 24 -1.90 -14.39 -2.12
C LEU A 24 -2.05 -13.12 -1.30
N GLU A 25 -2.18 -12.00 -2.01
CA GLU A 25 -2.48 -10.70 -1.43
C GLU A 25 -3.97 -10.41 -1.62
N ILE A 26 -4.64 -9.96 -0.55
CA ILE A 26 -6.05 -9.60 -0.55
C ILE A 26 -6.25 -8.21 0.07
N ASP A 27 -7.36 -7.55 -0.26
CA ASP A 27 -7.72 -6.26 0.34
C ASP A 27 -8.14 -6.38 1.81
N LYS A 28 -7.93 -5.29 2.56
CA LYS A 28 -8.50 -5.13 3.92
C LYS A 28 -10.03 -5.18 3.79
N GLY A 29 -10.67 -6.20 4.37
CA GLY A 29 -12.10 -6.47 4.21
C GLY A 29 -12.47 -7.78 3.47
N HIS A 30 -11.51 -8.43 2.80
CA HIS A 30 -11.70 -9.78 2.23
C HIS A 30 -11.14 -10.90 3.12
N GLU A 31 -10.72 -10.55 4.33
CA GLU A 31 -10.21 -11.45 5.33
C GLU A 31 -11.33 -12.38 5.86
N ASN A 32 -11.17 -13.68 5.59
CA ASN A 32 -12.06 -14.71 6.07
C ASN A 32 -11.23 -15.78 6.80
N PRO A 33 -11.27 -15.85 8.14
CA PRO A 33 -10.48 -16.80 8.93
C PRO A 33 -10.76 -18.27 8.62
N SER A 34 -11.91 -18.60 8.00
CA SER A 34 -12.25 -19.97 7.60
C SER A 34 -11.65 -20.37 6.25
N ILE A 35 -11.17 -19.41 5.46
CA ILE A 35 -10.59 -19.62 4.12
C ILE A 35 -9.10 -19.29 4.12
N PHE A 36 -8.70 -18.27 4.90
CA PHE A 36 -7.40 -17.64 4.87
C PHE A 36 -6.77 -17.55 6.27
N GLU A 37 -5.48 -17.82 6.35
CA GLU A 37 -4.62 -17.52 7.48
C GLU A 37 -3.83 -16.24 7.17
N VAL A 38 -3.97 -15.21 8.00
CA VAL A 38 -3.26 -13.94 7.81
C VAL A 38 -1.80 -14.13 8.19
N LEU A 39 -0.89 -13.90 7.24
CA LEU A 39 0.55 -13.99 7.46
C LEU A 39 1.14 -12.63 7.84
N GLU A 40 0.76 -11.59 7.10
CA GLU A 40 1.32 -10.25 7.27
C GLU A 40 0.30 -9.18 6.84
N GLU A 41 0.27 -8.09 7.60
CA GLU A 41 -0.40 -6.86 7.18
C GLU A 41 0.52 -6.04 6.30
N ILE A 42 0.14 -5.87 5.04
CA ILE A 42 0.85 -5.00 4.11
C ILE A 42 0.21 -3.62 4.21
N GLU A 43 0.90 -2.69 4.87
CA GLU A 43 0.59 -1.28 4.75
C GLU A 43 0.78 -0.87 3.29
N ASP A 44 -0.33 -0.49 2.67
CA ASP A 44 -0.31 0.09 1.34
C ASP A 44 0.22 1.51 1.49
N ASN A 45 1.54 1.66 1.36
CA ASN A 45 2.18 2.96 1.34
C ASN A 45 2.12 3.48 -0.11
N PRO A 46 1.23 4.43 -0.42
CA PRO A 46 1.08 4.94 -1.79
C PRO A 46 2.34 5.67 -2.28
N PHE A 47 3.23 6.05 -1.37
CA PHE A 47 4.51 6.70 -1.67
C PHE A 47 5.67 5.71 -1.86
N LYS A 48 5.40 4.39 -1.75
CA LYS A 48 6.39 3.33 -1.94
C LYS A 48 6.86 3.31 -3.39
N GLY A 49 8.13 3.64 -3.60
CA GLY A 49 8.74 3.70 -4.94
C GLY A 49 8.61 5.06 -5.64
N VAL A 50 7.83 6.01 -5.11
CA VAL A 50 7.79 7.39 -5.62
C VAL A 50 9.15 8.05 -5.38
N LYS A 51 9.69 8.74 -6.39
CA LYS A 51 10.98 9.44 -6.25
C LYS A 51 10.79 10.74 -5.47
N GLU A 52 11.81 11.14 -4.71
CA GLU A 52 11.79 12.39 -3.94
C GLU A 52 11.45 13.61 -4.83
N ILE A 53 12.01 13.65 -6.05
CA ILE A 53 11.75 14.70 -7.04
C ILE A 53 10.26 14.81 -7.37
N THR A 54 9.56 13.67 -7.47
CA THR A 54 8.11 13.65 -7.75
C THR A 54 7.32 14.21 -6.57
N LEU A 55 7.72 13.87 -5.34
CA LEU A 55 7.10 14.41 -4.13
C LEU A 55 7.29 15.93 -4.01
N ARG A 56 8.51 16.42 -4.28
CA ARG A 56 8.80 17.86 -4.30
C ARG A 56 7.98 18.58 -5.35
N LYS A 57 7.93 18.04 -6.56
CA LYS A 57 7.17 18.65 -7.65
C LYS A 57 5.67 18.73 -7.33
N ALA A 58 5.09 17.70 -6.73
CA ALA A 58 3.68 17.72 -6.33
C ALA A 58 3.39 18.79 -5.25
N LEU A 59 4.32 19.01 -4.32
CA LEU A 59 4.23 20.08 -3.32
C LEU A 59 4.41 21.47 -3.95
N GLU A 60 5.36 21.63 -4.88
CA GLU A 60 5.58 22.87 -5.63
C GLU A 60 4.39 23.24 -6.52
N ASP A 61 3.83 22.26 -7.25
CA ASP A 61 2.64 22.43 -8.10
C ASP A 61 1.40 22.82 -7.26
N ALA A 62 1.39 22.46 -5.98
CA ALA A 62 0.36 22.84 -5.00
C ALA A 62 0.67 24.13 -4.23
N GLU A 63 1.74 24.85 -4.59
CA GLU A 63 2.18 26.09 -3.94
C GLU A 63 2.47 25.94 -2.43
N ILE A 64 2.92 24.74 -2.00
CA ILE A 64 3.28 24.46 -0.61
C ILE A 64 4.76 24.75 -0.39
N ASP A 65 5.06 25.55 0.64
CA ASP A 65 6.44 25.82 1.06
C ASP A 65 7.13 24.54 1.55
N ILE A 66 8.21 24.16 0.85
CA ILE A 66 9.04 23.02 1.22
C ILE A 66 10.22 23.53 2.07
N PRO A 67 10.39 23.04 3.31
CA PRO A 67 11.55 23.40 4.13
C PRO A 67 12.88 23.03 3.45
N ASP A 68 13.88 23.91 3.58
CA ASP A 68 15.23 23.62 3.12
C ASP A 68 15.79 22.37 3.79
N GLY A 69 16.25 21.42 2.98
CA GLY A 69 16.76 20.13 3.47
C GLY A 69 15.69 19.14 3.95
N ALA A 70 14.40 19.36 3.62
CA ALA A 70 13.33 18.39 3.91
C ALA A 70 13.70 16.99 3.39
N SER A 71 13.59 15.99 4.27
CA SER A 71 13.80 14.59 3.91
C SER A 71 12.60 14.03 3.15
N ARG A 72 12.79 12.88 2.48
CA ARG A 72 11.70 12.19 1.80
C ARG A 72 10.47 11.98 2.68
N ASP A 73 10.66 11.55 3.93
CA ASP A 73 9.55 11.34 4.87
C ASP A 73 8.83 12.65 5.22
N SER A 74 9.56 13.76 5.37
CA SER A 74 8.96 15.08 5.59
C SER A 74 8.11 15.52 4.39
N LEU A 75 8.55 15.24 3.16
CA LEU A 75 7.77 15.56 1.96
C LEU A 75 6.49 14.73 1.89
N ILE A 76 6.58 13.41 2.19
CA ILE A 76 5.41 12.53 2.26
C ILE A 76 4.42 13.06 3.29
N GLN A 77 4.91 13.47 4.47
CA GLN A 77 4.05 14.01 5.51
C GLN A 77 3.35 15.29 5.06
N LEU A 78 4.06 16.21 4.40
CA LEU A 78 3.45 17.43 3.85
C LEU A 78 2.36 17.12 2.81
N LEU A 79 2.56 16.10 1.98
CA LEU A 79 1.57 15.65 0.99
C LEU A 79 0.33 15.07 1.67
N ILE A 80 0.51 14.26 2.72
CA ILE A 80 -0.59 13.70 3.52
C ILE A 80 -1.35 14.82 4.25
N ASP A 81 -0.64 15.73 4.91
CA ASP A 81 -1.22 16.82 5.71
C ASP A 81 -2.05 17.78 4.83
N ASN A 82 -1.66 17.94 3.57
CA ASN A 82 -2.37 18.76 2.58
C ASN A 82 -3.33 17.95 1.69
N ASN A 83 -3.51 16.65 1.96
CA ASN A 83 -4.39 15.73 1.23
C ASN A 83 -4.16 15.76 -0.31
N LEU A 84 -2.90 15.81 -0.72
CA LEU A 84 -2.52 15.90 -2.13
C LEU A 84 -2.48 14.52 -2.80
N PRO A 85 -3.05 14.39 -4.01
CA PRO A 85 -2.93 13.17 -4.79
C PRO A 85 -1.53 13.07 -5.43
N ILE A 86 -0.98 11.85 -5.51
CA ILE A 86 0.28 11.52 -6.19
C ILE A 86 0.07 10.34 -7.15
#